data_AF-A0A023G6S4-F1
#
_entry.id   AF-A0A023G6S4-F1
#
_cell.length_a   1.000
_cell.length_b   1.000
_cell.length_c   1.000
_cell.angle_alpha   90.00
_cell.angle_beta   90.00
_cell.angle_gamma   90.00
#
_symmetry.space_group_name_H-M   'P 1'
#
loop_
_entity.id
_entity.type
_entity.pdbx_description
1 polymer ?
#
loop_
_entity_poly.entity_id
_entity_poly.type
_entity_poly.pdbx_seq_one_letter_code
_entity_poly.pdbx_strand_id
1 'polypeptide(L)'
;EVFLCITTSFKEAYRLYIGTMNSVIIALILALAVTVIAADPSKEDLYEALNTDQRIWTPLRSYERATNGEKHRCIYALKTSLEGDNYNFKQYFKHGADKWEMHPLYGTLSQVGDSAILNVKQKPGGQGIPYTLRYWDPNTHCGILTFTNAQGQEECELHLWEDDLMKSPSLYPCQPKFEEICPKAEKYRTYSVDCLSYV
;
A
#
# COMPACT_ATOMS: atom_id res chain seq x y z
N GLU A 1 4.41 -21.07 20.31
CA GLU A 1 3.91 -21.27 21.70
C GLU A 1 2.76 -20.34 22.12
N VAL A 2 2.42 -19.30 21.36
CA VAL A 2 1.24 -18.45 21.66
C VAL A 2 -0.09 -19.12 21.21
N PHE A 3 -0.05 -20.05 20.26
CA PHE A 3 -1.24 -20.72 19.71
C PHE A 3 -1.86 -21.78 20.65
N LEU A 4 -1.07 -22.40 21.53
CA LEU A 4 -1.61 -23.38 22.50
C LEU A 4 -2.27 -22.71 23.71
N CYS A 5 -1.88 -21.48 24.07
CA CYS A 5 -2.33 -20.83 25.30
C CYS A 5 -3.81 -20.38 25.24
N ILE A 6 -4.34 -20.11 24.03
CA ILE A 6 -5.74 -19.69 23.85
C ILE A 6 -6.69 -20.91 23.95
N THR A 7 -6.23 -22.11 23.56
CA THR A 7 -7.08 -23.31 23.53
C THR A 7 -7.40 -23.88 24.92
N THR A 8 -6.53 -23.67 25.90
CA THR A 8 -6.73 -24.13 27.28
C THR A 8 -7.70 -23.25 28.05
N SER A 9 -7.65 -21.92 27.87
CA SER A 9 -8.57 -20.99 28.54
C SER A 9 -10.04 -21.17 28.10
N PHE A 10 -10.27 -21.47 26.81
CA PHE A 10 -11.61 -21.74 26.30
C PHE A 10 -12.20 -23.08 26.78
N LYS A 11 -11.36 -24.11 26.98
CA LYS A 11 -11.83 -25.43 27.42
C LYS A 11 -12.32 -25.43 28.87
N GLU A 12 -11.73 -24.62 29.74
CA GLU A 12 -12.16 -24.51 31.14
C GLU A 12 -13.42 -23.65 31.30
N ALA A 13 -13.58 -22.59 30.51
CA ALA A 13 -14.83 -21.81 30.48
C ALA A 13 -16.04 -22.63 30.03
N TYR A 14 -15.84 -23.60 29.12
CA TYR A 14 -16.91 -24.47 28.61
C TYR A 14 -17.38 -25.52 29.63
N ARG A 15 -16.49 -26.00 30.50
CA ARG A 15 -16.84 -27.00 31.53
C ARG A 15 -17.64 -26.42 32.70
N LEU A 16 -17.54 -25.11 32.95
CA LEU A 16 -18.29 -24.43 34.01
C LEU A 16 -19.72 -24.02 33.59
N TYR A 17 -20.07 -24.15 32.31
CA TYR A 17 -21.39 -23.73 31.79
C TYR A 17 -22.41 -24.89 31.68
N ILE A 18 -21.97 -26.15 31.82
CA ILE A 18 -22.85 -27.33 31.75
C ILE A 18 -23.16 -27.80 33.18
N GLY A 19 -23.97 -27.01 33.88
CA GLY A 19 -24.53 -27.34 35.17
C GLY A 19 -25.92 -26.73 35.28
N THR A 20 -26.94 -27.58 35.20
CA THR A 20 -28.38 -27.29 35.33
C THR A 20 -29.07 -26.63 34.12
N MET A 21 -29.55 -27.48 33.21
CA MET A 21 -30.64 -27.14 32.29
C MET A 21 -31.94 -27.01 33.08
N ASN A 22 -32.66 -25.89 32.93
CA ASN A 22 -34.12 -25.89 32.97
C ASN A 22 -34.69 -24.73 32.12
N SER A 23 -35.47 -25.13 31.11
CA SER A 23 -36.55 -24.40 30.44
C SER A 23 -36.29 -23.04 29.78
N VAL A 24 -36.34 -23.09 28.44
CA VAL A 24 -36.84 -22.07 27.49
C VAL A 24 -36.09 -20.73 27.48
N ILE A 25 -35.13 -20.61 26.57
CA ILE A 25 -35.01 -19.52 25.57
C ILE A 25 -33.97 -19.98 24.54
N ILE A 26 -34.41 -20.08 23.29
CA ILE A 26 -33.56 -20.30 22.12
C ILE A 26 -32.71 -19.02 21.95
N ALA A 27 -31.45 -19.06 22.40
CA ALA A 27 -30.46 -18.04 22.06
C ALA A 27 -29.50 -18.62 21.01
N LEU A 28 -29.99 -18.70 19.77
CA LEU A 28 -29.19 -18.89 18.57
C LEU A 28 -28.31 -17.62 18.38
N ILE A 29 -27.23 -17.51 19.14
CA ILE A 29 -26.17 -16.54 18.84
C ILE A 29 -25.26 -17.19 17.81
N LEU A 30 -25.69 -17.16 16.54
CA LEU A 30 -24.80 -17.37 15.42
C LEU A 30 -23.88 -16.15 15.36
N ALA A 31 -22.69 -16.28 15.95
CA ALA A 31 -21.59 -15.36 15.69
C ALA A 31 -21.23 -15.49 14.20
N LEU A 32 -21.87 -14.67 13.36
CA LEU A 32 -21.42 -14.40 12.00
C LEU A 32 -20.09 -13.66 12.13
N ALA A 33 -18.99 -14.41 12.26
CA ALA A 33 -17.69 -13.92 11.88
C ALA A 33 -17.73 -13.73 10.36
N VAL A 34 -18.24 -12.57 9.93
CA VAL A 34 -18.08 -12.14 8.54
C VAL A 34 -16.61 -11.84 8.42
N THR A 35 -15.85 -12.81 7.94
CA THR A 35 -14.53 -12.54 7.38
C THR A 35 -14.78 -11.64 6.19
N VAL A 36 -14.59 -10.33 6.35
CA VAL A 36 -14.55 -9.41 5.21
C VAL A 36 -13.34 -9.85 4.39
N ILE A 37 -13.59 -10.64 3.35
CA ILE A 37 -12.63 -10.82 2.28
C ILE A 37 -12.58 -9.45 1.63
N ALA A 38 -11.52 -8.70 1.90
CA ALA A 38 -11.29 -7.44 1.19
C ALA A 38 -11.25 -7.79 -0.30
N ALA A 39 -12.16 -7.22 -1.07
CA ALA A 39 -12.13 -7.35 -2.52
C ALA A 39 -10.84 -6.69 -3.03
N ASP A 40 -10.28 -7.26 -4.10
CA ASP A 40 -9.15 -6.62 -4.78
C ASP A 40 -9.56 -5.21 -5.27
N PRO A 41 -8.68 -4.21 -5.17
CA PRO A 41 -8.99 -2.87 -5.66
C PRO A 41 -9.34 -2.85 -7.15
N SER A 42 -10.33 -2.03 -7.49
CA SER A 42 -10.80 -1.78 -8.85
C SER A 42 -9.98 -0.71 -9.58
N LYS A 43 -10.13 -0.62 -10.90
CA LYS A 43 -9.55 0.47 -11.70
C LYS A 43 -10.05 1.84 -11.21
N GLU A 44 -11.29 1.91 -10.74
CA GLU A 44 -11.88 3.12 -10.16
C GLU A 44 -11.17 3.51 -8.85
N ASP A 45 -10.83 2.54 -7.98
CA ASP A 45 -10.02 2.80 -6.78
C ASP A 45 -8.62 3.33 -7.15
N LEU A 46 -8.01 2.76 -8.20
CA LEU A 46 -6.74 3.25 -8.72
C LEU A 46 -6.86 4.66 -9.30
N TYR A 47 -7.95 4.96 -10.00
CA TYR A 47 -8.23 6.30 -10.50
C TYR A 47 -8.36 7.29 -9.34
N GLU A 48 -9.12 6.95 -8.31
CA GLU A 48 -9.30 7.75 -7.10
C GLU A 48 -7.96 8.02 -6.40
N ALA A 49 -7.16 6.98 -6.18
CA ALA A 49 -5.86 7.06 -5.53
C ALA A 49 -4.88 8.01 -6.23
N LEU A 50 -4.97 8.12 -7.56
CA LEU A 50 -4.12 8.98 -8.38
C LEU A 50 -4.71 10.37 -8.62
N ASN A 51 -6.02 10.57 -8.41
CA ASN A 51 -6.71 11.81 -8.75
C ASN A 51 -6.59 12.88 -7.64
N THR A 52 -5.37 13.30 -7.36
CA THR A 52 -5.07 14.36 -6.39
C THR A 52 -4.09 15.37 -6.97
N ASP A 53 -4.15 16.61 -6.49
CA ASP A 53 -3.17 17.66 -6.83
C ASP A 53 -2.03 17.69 -5.80
N GLN A 54 -2.11 16.87 -4.76
CA GLN A 54 -1.08 16.71 -3.74
C GLN A 54 0.07 15.83 -4.22
N ARG A 55 1.19 15.90 -3.49
CA ARG A 55 2.28 14.92 -3.63
C ARG A 55 1.80 13.56 -3.09
N ILE A 56 2.01 12.51 -3.88
CA ILE A 56 1.85 11.12 -3.44
C ILE A 56 3.24 10.61 -3.09
N TRP A 57 3.51 10.46 -1.79
CA TRP A 57 4.80 10.01 -1.29
C TRP A 57 4.92 8.51 -1.33
N THR A 58 6.13 8.02 -1.60
CA THR A 58 6.50 6.61 -1.40
C THR A 58 7.42 6.54 -0.19
N PRO A 59 6.92 6.45 1.05
CA PRO A 59 7.76 6.52 2.24
C PRO A 59 8.36 5.16 2.67
N LEU A 60 7.87 4.05 2.11
CA LEU A 60 8.33 2.70 2.38
C LEU A 60 8.28 1.85 1.10
N ARG A 61 9.33 1.07 0.85
CA ARG A 61 9.40 0.11 -0.28
C ARG A 61 10.23 -1.11 0.06
N SER A 62 10.14 -2.16 -0.76
CA SER A 62 10.84 -3.44 -0.54
C SER A 62 12.23 -3.58 -1.16
N TYR A 63 12.68 -2.56 -1.87
CA TYR A 63 13.93 -2.58 -2.63
C TYR A 63 14.71 -1.26 -2.48
N GLU A 64 15.99 -1.26 -2.88
CA GLU A 64 16.78 -0.04 -3.02
C GLU A 64 17.00 0.32 -4.48
N ARG A 65 16.87 1.61 -4.79
CA ARG A 65 17.39 2.21 -6.03
C ARG A 65 18.43 3.24 -5.68
N ALA A 66 19.44 3.34 -6.54
CA ALA A 66 20.54 4.29 -6.40
C ALA A 66 20.93 4.87 -7.76
N THR A 67 21.37 6.12 -7.75
CA THR A 67 22.02 6.79 -8.89
C THR A 67 23.48 6.99 -8.51
N ASN A 68 24.43 6.48 -9.31
CA ASN A 68 25.87 6.59 -9.04
C ASN A 68 26.29 6.10 -7.63
N GLY A 69 25.62 5.05 -7.13
CA GLY A 69 25.87 4.50 -5.78
C GLY A 69 25.17 5.25 -4.64
N GLU A 70 24.49 6.36 -4.94
CA GLU A 70 23.76 7.14 -3.94
C GLU A 70 22.29 6.73 -3.88
N LYS A 71 21.86 6.27 -2.70
CA LYS A 71 20.51 5.78 -2.45
C LYS A 71 19.47 6.87 -2.68
N HIS A 72 18.37 6.50 -3.33
CA HIS A 72 17.22 7.38 -3.52
C HIS A 72 16.45 7.56 -2.21
N ARG A 73 16.11 8.80 -1.88
CA ARG A 73 15.28 9.22 -0.73
C ARG A 73 14.29 10.31 -1.16
N CYS A 74 13.39 10.70 -0.27
CA CYS A 74 12.38 11.75 -0.49
C CYS A 74 11.58 11.56 -1.78
N ILE A 75 11.05 10.36 -1.98
CA ILE A 75 10.42 9.96 -3.23
C ILE A 75 8.94 10.35 -3.22
N TYR A 76 8.51 11.10 -4.24
CA TYR A 76 7.10 11.38 -4.46
C TYR A 76 6.74 11.46 -5.94
N ALA A 77 5.48 11.20 -6.25
CA ALA A 77 4.86 11.46 -7.54
C ALA A 77 4.00 12.73 -7.44
N LEU A 78 3.98 13.51 -8.52
CA LEU A 78 3.10 14.67 -8.68
C LEU A 78 2.34 14.56 -10.00
N LYS A 79 1.02 14.46 -9.91
CA LYS A 79 0.12 14.41 -11.07
C LYS A 79 0.32 15.66 -11.93
N THR A 80 0.46 15.45 -13.23
CA THR A 80 0.43 16.51 -14.25
C THR A 80 -0.91 16.50 -14.98
N SER A 81 -1.43 15.31 -15.34
CA SER A 81 -2.77 15.15 -15.90
C SER A 81 -3.31 13.74 -15.62
N LEU A 82 -4.63 13.62 -15.52
CA LEU A 82 -5.34 12.35 -15.48
C LEU A 82 -6.61 12.47 -16.34
N GLU A 83 -6.53 11.98 -17.57
CA GLU A 83 -7.59 12.10 -18.58
C GLU A 83 -8.03 10.71 -19.07
N GLY A 84 -9.25 10.31 -18.68
CA GLY A 84 -9.69 8.92 -18.85
C GLY A 84 -8.71 7.96 -18.18
N ASP A 85 -8.15 7.02 -18.94
CA ASP A 85 -7.18 6.05 -18.43
C ASP A 85 -5.71 6.54 -18.53
N ASN A 86 -5.45 7.74 -19.06
CA ASN A 86 -4.10 8.26 -19.24
C ASN A 86 -3.68 9.11 -18.05
N TYR A 87 -2.60 8.72 -17.39
CA TYR A 87 -2.03 9.39 -16.23
C TYR A 87 -0.62 9.90 -16.53
N ASN A 88 -0.41 11.22 -16.57
CA ASN A 88 0.93 11.79 -16.71
C ASN A 88 1.36 12.38 -15.39
N PHE A 89 2.58 12.09 -14.96
CA PHE A 89 3.10 12.55 -13.68
C PHE A 89 4.61 12.74 -13.71
N LYS A 90 5.10 13.48 -12.72
CA LYS A 90 6.53 13.65 -12.47
C LYS A 90 6.88 12.89 -11.22
N GLN A 91 7.88 12.01 -11.29
CA GLN A 91 8.48 11.41 -10.12
C GLN A 91 9.69 12.23 -9.69
N TYR A 92 9.72 12.59 -8.41
CA TYR A 92 10.81 13.30 -7.77
C TYR A 92 11.49 12.38 -6.76
N PHE A 93 12.80 12.54 -6.61
CA PHE A 93 13.58 11.91 -5.56
C PHE A 93 14.86 12.70 -5.30
N LYS A 94 15.42 12.57 -4.10
CA LYS A 94 16.77 13.02 -3.77
C LYS A 94 17.75 11.86 -3.88
N HIS A 95 18.98 12.16 -4.28
CA HIS A 95 20.13 11.28 -4.07
C HIS A 95 21.37 12.14 -3.72
N GLY A 96 22.37 11.51 -3.11
CA GLY A 96 23.58 12.19 -2.64
C GLY A 96 23.30 13.18 -1.51
N ALA A 97 24.12 14.24 -1.44
CA ALA A 97 24.04 15.23 -0.37
C ALA A 97 22.64 15.85 -0.27
N ASP A 98 22.06 16.36 -1.36
CA ASP A 98 20.69 16.91 -1.38
C ASP A 98 20.17 17.17 -2.82
N LYS A 99 20.66 16.41 -3.80
CA LYS A 99 20.32 16.69 -5.21
C LYS A 99 18.94 16.12 -5.53
N TRP A 100 17.99 17.00 -5.84
CA TRP A 100 16.71 16.62 -6.42
C TRP A 100 16.87 16.23 -7.89
N GLU A 101 16.27 15.10 -8.26
CA GLU A 101 16.05 14.69 -9.63
C GLU A 101 14.56 14.54 -9.91
N MET A 102 14.19 14.75 -11.17
CA MET A 102 12.82 14.66 -11.65
C MET A 102 12.77 13.89 -12.95
N HIS A 103 11.83 12.95 -13.06
CA HIS A 103 11.57 12.19 -14.27
C HIS A 103 10.10 12.31 -14.67
N PRO A 104 9.79 12.74 -15.91
CA PRO A 104 8.44 12.64 -16.44
C PRO A 104 8.11 11.17 -16.74
N LEU A 105 6.94 10.72 -16.30
CA LEU A 105 6.45 9.36 -16.47
C LEU A 105 5.02 9.35 -17.01
N TYR A 106 4.68 8.27 -17.70
CA TYR A 106 3.42 8.09 -18.41
C TYR A 106 2.79 6.77 -17.95
N GLY A 107 1.62 6.87 -17.35
CA GLY A 107 0.81 5.77 -16.84
C GLY A 107 -0.41 5.52 -17.72
N THR A 108 -0.80 4.26 -17.83
CA THR A 108 -2.11 3.87 -18.35
C THR A 108 -2.80 2.97 -17.34
N LEU A 109 -4.03 3.33 -16.96
CA LEU A 109 -4.86 2.58 -16.04
C LEU A 109 -5.61 1.48 -16.81
N SER A 110 -5.77 0.31 -16.21
CA SER A 110 -6.56 -0.78 -16.79
C SER A 110 -7.04 -1.74 -15.71
N GLN A 111 -8.16 -2.41 -15.97
CA GLN A 111 -8.60 -3.58 -15.21
C GLN A 111 -8.18 -4.85 -15.97
N VAL A 112 -7.41 -5.74 -15.34
CA VAL A 112 -7.01 -7.04 -15.93
C VAL A 112 -7.46 -8.15 -14.99
N GLY A 113 -8.54 -8.84 -15.35
CA GLY A 113 -9.23 -9.73 -14.41
C GLY A 113 -9.70 -8.93 -13.20
N ASP A 114 -9.36 -9.40 -12.00
CA ASP A 114 -9.70 -8.72 -10.73
C ASP A 114 -8.65 -7.69 -10.30
N SER A 115 -7.58 -7.50 -11.07
CA SER A 115 -6.47 -6.59 -10.71
C SER A 115 -6.56 -5.23 -11.41
N ALA A 116 -6.50 -4.16 -10.62
CA ALA A 116 -6.27 -2.80 -11.10
C ALA A 116 -4.79 -2.56 -11.38
N ILE A 117 -4.46 -2.19 -12.62
CA ILE A 117 -3.09 -2.06 -13.13
C ILE A 117 -2.81 -0.62 -13.54
N LEU A 118 -1.68 -0.08 -13.07
CA LEU A 118 -1.03 1.11 -13.59
C LEU A 118 0.22 0.70 -14.38
N ASN A 119 0.17 0.81 -15.70
CA ASN A 119 1.33 0.53 -16.54
C ASN A 119 2.20 1.79 -16.72
N VAL A 120 3.35 1.86 -16.04
CA VAL A 120 4.22 3.04 -16.00
C VAL A 120 5.34 2.97 -17.03
N LYS A 121 5.51 4.02 -17.83
CA LYS A 121 6.49 4.13 -18.92
C LYS A 121 7.35 5.38 -18.74
N GLN A 122 8.63 5.29 -19.14
CA GLN A 122 9.55 6.44 -19.17
C GLN A 122 9.37 7.33 -20.40
N LYS A 123 8.82 6.77 -21.48
CA LYS A 123 8.57 7.49 -22.75
C LYS A 123 7.20 7.09 -23.30
N PRO A 124 6.50 7.99 -23.99
CA PRO A 124 5.28 7.64 -24.71
C PRO A 124 5.54 6.49 -25.69
N GLY A 125 4.66 5.49 -25.71
CA GLY A 125 4.78 4.32 -26.58
C GLY A 125 5.86 3.29 -26.19
N GLY A 126 6.66 3.54 -25.15
CA GLY A 126 7.65 2.58 -24.67
C GLY A 126 7.04 1.37 -23.94
N GLN A 127 7.87 0.35 -23.68
CA GLN A 127 7.50 -0.74 -22.78
C GLN A 127 7.39 -0.18 -21.35
N GLY A 128 6.30 -0.53 -20.68
CA GLY A 128 6.04 -0.10 -19.30
C GLY A 128 6.25 -1.22 -18.30
N ILE A 129 6.32 -0.83 -17.03
CA ILE A 129 6.29 -1.74 -15.89
C ILE A 129 4.85 -1.74 -15.37
N PRO A 130 4.17 -2.91 -15.33
CA PRO A 130 2.86 -3.01 -14.73
C PRO A 130 2.97 -2.99 -13.20
N TYR A 131 2.36 -1.99 -12.59
CA TYR A 131 2.13 -1.92 -11.15
C TYR A 131 0.69 -2.35 -10.86
N THR A 132 0.50 -3.20 -9.86
CA THR A 132 -0.82 -3.67 -9.42
C THR A 132 -1.20 -3.00 -8.11
N LEU A 133 -2.40 -2.43 -8.04
CA LEU A 133 -2.96 -1.93 -6.78
C LEU A 133 -3.49 -3.10 -5.95
N ARG A 134 -2.82 -3.39 -4.85
CA ARG A 134 -3.16 -4.50 -3.93
C ARG A 134 -4.01 -4.05 -2.76
N TYR A 135 -3.95 -2.77 -2.42
CA TYR A 135 -4.72 -2.18 -1.34
C TYR A 135 -4.89 -0.68 -1.56
N TRP A 136 -6.06 -0.16 -1.20
CA TRP A 136 -6.37 1.26 -1.13
C TRP A 136 -7.30 1.51 0.05
N ASP A 137 -6.97 2.49 0.89
CA ASP A 137 -7.87 3.03 1.91
C ASP A 137 -8.20 4.49 1.58
N PRO A 138 -9.45 4.80 1.19
CA PRO A 138 -9.85 6.16 0.85
C PRO A 138 -9.90 7.10 2.06
N ASN A 139 -9.92 6.59 3.30
CA ASN A 139 -9.97 7.44 4.49
C ASN A 139 -8.60 7.98 4.89
N THR A 140 -7.56 7.21 4.62
CA THR A 140 -6.16 7.55 4.96
C THR A 140 -5.31 7.82 3.72
N HIS A 141 -5.94 7.80 2.53
CA HIS A 141 -5.36 7.96 1.20
C HIS A 141 -4.05 7.21 1.03
N CYS A 142 -4.14 5.93 1.39
CA CYS A 142 -3.00 5.07 1.57
C CYS A 142 -3.16 3.82 0.72
N GLY A 143 -2.15 3.48 -0.07
CA GLY A 143 -2.22 2.37 -1.01
C GLY A 143 -0.94 1.56 -1.09
N ILE A 144 -1.08 0.29 -1.48
CA ILE A 144 0.04 -0.62 -1.71
C ILE A 144 0.06 -0.99 -3.19
N LEU A 145 1.15 -0.62 -3.88
CA LEU A 145 1.42 -1.05 -5.25
C LEU A 145 2.46 -2.17 -5.24
N THR A 146 2.27 -3.18 -6.09
CA THR A 146 3.31 -4.20 -6.36
C THR A 146 3.70 -4.24 -7.82
N PHE A 147 4.93 -4.62 -8.11
CA PHE A 147 5.41 -4.85 -9.48
C PHE A 147 6.45 -5.97 -9.49
N THR A 148 6.65 -6.59 -10.64
CA THR A 148 7.72 -7.59 -10.81
C THR A 148 8.98 -6.91 -11.34
N ASN A 149 10.10 -7.05 -10.62
CA ASN A 149 11.39 -6.53 -11.05
C ASN A 149 12.00 -7.36 -12.20
N ALA A 150 13.13 -6.91 -12.75
CA ALA A 150 13.79 -7.57 -13.88
C ALA A 150 14.29 -9.00 -13.55
N GLN A 151 14.45 -9.32 -12.27
CA GLN A 151 14.84 -10.62 -11.74
C GLN A 151 13.64 -11.54 -11.48
N GLY A 152 12.41 -11.09 -11.79
CA GLY A 152 11.19 -11.86 -11.58
C GLY A 152 10.68 -11.84 -10.13
N GLN A 153 11.22 -10.98 -9.27
CA GLN A 153 10.80 -10.87 -7.88
C GLN A 153 9.69 -9.83 -7.75
N GLU A 154 8.66 -10.12 -6.96
CA GLU A 154 7.63 -9.13 -6.64
C GLU A 154 8.16 -8.14 -5.60
N GLU A 155 8.05 -6.86 -5.93
CA GLU A 155 8.43 -5.73 -5.11
C GLU A 155 7.19 -4.93 -4.73
N CYS A 156 7.27 -4.22 -3.61
CA CYS A 156 6.18 -3.51 -2.99
C CYS A 156 6.55 -2.06 -2.69
N GLU A 157 5.56 -1.19 -2.82
CA GLU A 157 5.64 0.23 -2.50
C GLU A 157 4.39 0.65 -1.72
N LEU A 158 4.60 1.26 -0.56
CA LEU A 158 3.55 1.97 0.16
C LEU A 158 3.49 3.40 -0.39
N HIS A 159 2.30 3.85 -0.74
CA HIS A 159 2.02 5.20 -1.23
C HIS A 159 1.05 5.90 -0.29
N LEU A 160 1.27 7.20 -0.06
CA LEU A 160 0.48 8.01 0.87
C LEU A 160 0.32 9.43 0.32
N TRP A 161 -0.88 9.99 0.38
CA TRP A 161 -1.04 11.43 0.10
C TRP A 161 -0.33 12.26 1.18
N GLU A 162 0.18 13.42 0.77
CA GLU A 162 0.97 14.30 1.64
C GLU A 162 0.23 14.69 2.92
N ASP A 163 -1.04 15.08 2.84
CA ASP A 163 -1.78 15.52 4.03
C ASP A 163 -1.86 14.41 5.10
N ASP A 164 -2.02 13.15 4.67
CA ASP A 164 -2.05 12.00 5.57
C ASP A 164 -0.66 11.63 6.10
N LEU A 165 0.38 11.81 5.29
CA LEU A 165 1.77 11.69 5.75
C LEU A 165 2.08 12.71 6.84
N MET A 166 1.61 13.94 6.69
CA MET A 166 1.87 15.03 7.63
C MET A 166 1.19 14.84 8.98
N LYS A 167 0.06 14.13 9.04
CA LYS A 167 -0.59 13.77 10.30
C LYS A 167 0.29 12.84 11.14
N SER A 168 1.01 11.92 10.49
CA SER A 168 1.84 10.90 11.16
C SER A 168 3.12 10.58 10.39
N PRO A 169 4.15 11.46 10.38
CA PRO A 169 5.33 11.33 9.50
C PRO A 169 6.21 10.09 9.75
N SER A 170 6.00 9.38 10.86
CA SER A 170 6.75 8.18 11.23
C SER A 170 5.89 6.91 11.36
N LEU A 171 4.57 7.02 11.15
CA LEU A 171 3.61 5.94 11.32
C LEU A 171 2.66 5.91 10.13
N TYR A 172 2.88 4.99 9.20
CA TYR A 172 2.10 4.92 7.96
C TYR A 172 0.85 4.05 8.16
N PRO A 173 -0.36 4.55 7.86
CA PRO A 173 -1.62 3.83 8.06
C PRO A 173 -1.66 2.42 7.47
N CYS A 174 -1.15 2.23 6.25
CA CYS A 174 -1.15 0.90 5.59
C CYS A 174 0.08 0.05 5.88
N GLN A 175 0.96 0.42 6.82
CA GLN A 175 2.14 -0.42 7.08
C GLN A 175 1.75 -1.87 7.45
N PRO A 176 0.70 -2.14 8.26
CA PRO A 176 0.24 -3.51 8.50
C PRO A 176 -0.18 -4.24 7.22
N LYS A 177 -0.84 -3.55 6.27
CA LYS A 177 -1.23 -4.13 4.98
C LYS A 177 -0.03 -4.35 4.06
N PHE A 178 0.97 -3.48 4.07
CA PHE A 178 2.24 -3.71 3.39
C PHE A 178 2.89 -5.00 3.91
N GLU A 179 2.92 -5.23 5.23
CA GLU A 179 3.51 -6.42 5.84
C GLU A 179 2.69 -7.69 5.56
N GLU A 180 1.37 -7.59 5.47
CA GLU A 180 0.49 -8.70 5.08
C GLU A 180 0.69 -9.10 3.61
N ILE A 181 0.74 -8.12 2.71
CA ILE A 181 0.90 -8.33 1.25
C ILE A 181 2.34 -8.76 0.93
N CYS A 182 3.33 -8.25 1.68
CA CYS A 182 4.75 -8.43 1.41
C CYS A 182 5.50 -9.01 2.63
N PRO A 183 5.13 -10.21 3.14
CA PRO A 183 5.52 -10.71 4.46
C PRO A 183 7.02 -11.02 4.64
N LYS A 184 7.78 -11.07 3.54
CA LYS A 184 9.23 -11.34 3.54
C LYS A 184 10.05 -10.22 2.94
N ALA A 185 9.41 -9.10 2.58
CA ALA A 185 10.09 -7.97 2.01
C ALA A 185 11.00 -7.33 3.06
N GLU A 186 12.26 -7.09 2.69
CA GLU A 186 13.08 -6.13 3.42
C GLU A 186 12.44 -4.74 3.32
N LYS A 187 12.57 -3.90 4.34
CA LYS A 187 11.84 -2.63 4.42
C LYS A 187 12.81 -1.46 4.36
N TYR A 188 12.72 -0.68 3.30
CA TYR A 188 13.55 0.51 3.09
C TYR A 188 12.71 1.77 3.26
N ARG A 189 13.01 2.55 4.31
CA ARG A 189 12.41 3.87 4.50
C ARG A 189 13.06 4.85 3.55
N THR A 190 12.22 5.50 2.77
CA THR A 190 12.61 6.49 1.76
C THR A 190 12.20 7.89 2.15
N TYR A 191 11.34 8.05 3.16
CA TYR A 191 10.95 9.34 3.71
C TYR A 191 11.60 9.61 5.07
N SER A 192 11.92 10.88 5.30
CA SER A 192 12.38 11.45 6.55
C SER A 192 11.90 12.91 6.63
N VAL A 193 11.84 13.47 7.84
CA VAL A 193 11.27 14.82 8.05
C VAL A 193 12.00 15.95 7.30
N ASP A 194 13.26 15.73 6.91
CA ASP A 194 14.05 16.66 6.07
C ASP A 194 13.65 16.64 4.58
N CYS A 195 12.76 15.74 4.16
CA CYS A 195 12.25 15.70 2.80
C CYS A 195 11.34 16.89 2.46
N LEU A 196 10.82 17.57 3.49
CA LEU A 196 9.96 18.75 3.34
C LEU A 196 10.72 20.06 3.50
N SER A 197 11.92 20.02 4.07
CA SER A 197 12.80 21.18 4.04
C SER A 197 13.25 21.42 2.61
N TYR A 198 12.98 22.62 2.10
CA TYR A 198 13.39 23.15 0.78
C TYR A 198 12.59 22.68 -0.45
N VAL A 199 11.29 22.41 -0.31
CA VAL A 199 10.36 22.30 -1.47
C VAL A 199 9.55 23.59 -1.61
#